data_AF-A0A0D2DEX7-F1
#
_entry.id   AF-A0A0D2DEX7-F1
#
_cell.length_a   1.000
_cell.length_b   1.000
_cell.length_c   1.000
_cell.angle_alpha   90.00
_cell.angle_beta   90.00
_cell.angle_gamma   90.00
#
_symmetry.space_group_name_H-M   'P 1'
#
loop_
_entity.id
_entity.type
_entity.pdbx_description
1 polymer ?
#
loop_
_entity_poly.entity_id
_entity_poly.type
_entity_poly.pdbx_seq_one_letter_code
_entity_poly.pdbx_strand_id
1 'polypeptide(L)'
;MANRSIDSSSSSTSASSTSSLATSPPPAVPDFKLNLIYPCSPQHIRKYSAQRLRMVTETPHIYSAHIKPYVARQRAAGRLDWVFNILEGRTEQEDVIARVDWDAPSNTGFLLLPDLNWDRNTVEGMHLLALVQRRDIWSLRDLKKKHVPWLKTMREQIVAAAIAKVFPPGQVEADEVKCYLHYQPTYYHLHVHVVHVMLEAGTTQSVGKAFGLGNVIAQLEGMAGDDEAGLHEVDLHYFLGEENELWRKCFGRLKKGEGVDLNV
;
A
#
# COMPACT_ATOMS: atom_id res chain seq x y z
N MET A 1 71.11 9.63 16.74
CA MET A 1 71.55 8.70 17.81
C MET A 1 70.37 8.58 18.79
N ALA A 2 69.80 7.44 19.14
CA ALA A 2 70.12 6.04 18.88
C ALA A 2 68.85 5.17 19.01
N ASN A 3 68.90 4.01 18.34
CA ASN A 3 68.05 2.81 18.33
C ASN A 3 67.13 2.50 19.52
N ARG A 4 66.00 1.84 19.18
CA ARG A 4 65.48 0.57 19.77
C ARG A 4 64.42 0.01 18.82
N SER A 5 64.76 -1.00 18.02
CA SER A 5 64.65 -2.46 18.27
C SER A 5 63.30 -3.02 17.80
N ILE A 6 63.39 -3.84 16.76
CA ILE A 6 62.32 -4.64 16.15
C ILE A 6 62.35 -6.00 16.85
N ASP A 7 61.23 -6.43 17.44
CA ASP A 7 61.02 -7.82 17.84
C ASP A 7 59.93 -8.43 16.94
N SER A 8 60.33 -9.41 16.13
CA SER A 8 59.45 -10.24 15.32
C SER A 8 58.95 -11.41 16.17
N SER A 9 57.67 -11.40 16.54
CA SER A 9 57.01 -12.58 17.10
C SER A 9 56.42 -13.42 15.98
N SER A 10 56.90 -14.66 15.88
CA SER A 10 56.42 -15.71 15.00
C SER A 10 55.20 -16.38 15.64
N SER A 11 54.01 -16.13 15.09
CA SER A 11 52.82 -16.92 15.44
C SER A 11 52.62 -18.03 14.39
N SER A 12 52.88 -19.25 14.84
CA SER A 12 52.57 -20.48 14.12
C SER A 12 51.07 -20.59 13.90
N THR A 13 50.63 -20.56 12.64
CA THR A 13 49.23 -20.77 12.25
C THR A 13 48.93 -22.27 12.33
N SER A 14 48.26 -22.71 13.40
CA SER A 14 47.67 -24.04 13.46
C SER A 14 46.41 -24.05 12.58
N ALA A 15 46.48 -24.76 11.45
CA ALA A 15 45.32 -25.02 10.61
C ALA A 15 44.29 -25.84 11.40
N SER A 16 43.16 -25.22 11.76
CA SER A 16 42.00 -25.93 12.29
C SER A 16 41.36 -26.72 11.16
N SER A 17 41.45 -28.04 11.24
CA SER A 17 40.74 -28.98 10.37
C SER A 17 39.25 -28.95 10.71
N THR A 18 38.45 -28.29 9.89
CA THR A 18 36.98 -28.33 9.98
C THR A 18 36.49 -29.69 9.48
N SER A 19 36.01 -30.53 10.39
CA SER A 19 35.25 -31.73 10.06
C SER A 19 33.92 -31.32 9.43
N SER A 20 33.72 -31.66 8.15
CA SER A 20 32.45 -31.47 7.46
C SER A 20 31.42 -32.49 7.96
N LEU A 21 30.67 -32.13 9.00
CA LEU A 21 29.39 -32.78 9.27
C LEU A 21 28.45 -32.44 8.10
N ALA A 22 28.00 -33.48 7.40
CA ALA A 22 27.02 -33.38 6.33
C ALA A 22 25.74 -32.73 6.86
N THR A 23 25.65 -31.42 6.69
CA THR A 23 24.47 -30.63 6.98
C THR A 23 23.51 -30.87 5.82
N SER A 24 22.29 -31.30 6.13
CA SER A 24 21.17 -31.29 5.18
C SER A 24 21.17 -29.95 4.43
N PRO A 25 21.01 -29.95 3.10
CA PRO A 25 21.00 -28.71 2.34
C PRO A 25 19.96 -27.77 2.96
N PRO A 26 20.29 -26.46 3.09
CA PRO A 26 19.33 -25.50 3.61
C PRO A 26 18.03 -25.60 2.82
N PRO A 27 16.86 -25.42 3.47
CA PRO A 27 15.59 -25.43 2.77
C PRO A 27 15.68 -24.49 1.57
N ALA A 28 15.30 -24.99 0.39
CA ALA A 28 15.36 -24.22 -0.84
C ALA A 28 14.47 -22.97 -0.67
N VAL A 29 15.11 -21.80 -0.61
CA VAL A 29 14.40 -20.52 -0.59
C VAL A 29 13.86 -20.31 -2.00
N PRO A 30 12.55 -20.10 -2.20
CA PRO A 30 12.02 -19.84 -3.53
C PRO A 30 12.62 -18.54 -4.10
N ASP A 31 13.32 -18.64 -5.22
CA ASP A 31 13.99 -17.48 -5.84
C ASP A 31 13.06 -16.60 -6.69
N PHE A 32 11.86 -17.11 -7.04
CA PHE A 32 10.93 -16.45 -7.95
C PHE A 32 9.52 -16.39 -7.39
N LYS A 33 8.88 -15.25 -7.63
CA LYS A 33 7.46 -15.06 -7.41
C LYS A 33 6.71 -14.90 -8.73
N LEU A 34 5.64 -15.68 -8.89
CA LEU A 34 4.82 -15.68 -10.10
C LEU A 34 3.43 -15.16 -9.79
N ASN A 35 2.97 -14.18 -10.56
CA ASN A 35 1.61 -13.66 -10.53
C ASN A 35 0.95 -13.91 -11.89
N LEU A 36 -0.19 -14.61 -11.90
CA LEU A 36 -0.93 -14.93 -13.13
C LEU A 36 -2.28 -14.20 -13.15
N ILE A 37 -2.51 -13.39 -14.18
CA ILE A 37 -3.81 -12.77 -14.45
C ILE A 37 -4.44 -13.50 -15.65
N TYR A 38 -5.45 -14.34 -15.39
CA TYR A 38 -6.13 -15.11 -16.42
C TYR A 38 -7.65 -15.19 -16.18
N PRO A 39 -8.50 -14.84 -17.17
CA PRO A 39 -8.14 -14.19 -18.43
C PRO A 39 -7.70 -12.74 -18.20
N CYS A 40 -6.63 -12.31 -18.89
CA CYS A 40 -6.23 -10.90 -18.84
C CYS A 40 -7.18 -10.04 -19.71
N SER A 41 -7.24 -8.75 -19.41
CA SER A 41 -8.07 -7.78 -20.16
C SER A 41 -7.14 -6.76 -20.85
N PRO A 42 -7.62 -6.02 -21.87
CA PRO A 42 -6.83 -4.94 -22.46
C PRO A 42 -6.37 -3.88 -21.44
N GLN A 43 -7.11 -3.70 -20.34
CA GLN A 43 -6.71 -2.81 -19.25
C GLN A 43 -5.54 -3.36 -18.45
N HIS A 44 -5.49 -4.67 -18.20
CA HIS A 44 -4.34 -5.33 -17.58
C HIS A 44 -3.08 -5.13 -18.44
N ILE A 45 -3.18 -5.38 -19.75
CA ILE A 45 -2.06 -5.19 -20.68
C ILE A 45 -1.56 -3.73 -20.64
N ARG A 46 -2.46 -2.74 -20.76
CA ARG A 46 -2.08 -1.32 -20.69
C ARG A 46 -1.44 -0.93 -19.37
N LYS A 47 -1.90 -1.49 -18.24
CA LYS A 47 -1.35 -1.20 -16.90
C LYS A 47 0.08 -1.70 -16.74
N TYR A 48 0.39 -2.90 -17.23
CA TYR A 48 1.69 -3.56 -17.04
C TYR A 48 2.66 -3.35 -18.22
N SER A 49 2.20 -2.80 -19.34
CA SER A 49 3.09 -2.39 -20.44
C SER A 49 3.93 -1.18 -20.03
N ALA A 50 5.19 -1.17 -20.45
CA ALA A 50 6.09 -0.04 -20.26
C ALA A 50 5.50 1.23 -20.89
N GLN A 51 5.50 2.32 -20.14
CA GLN A 51 4.93 3.60 -20.56
C GLN A 51 5.57 4.75 -19.79
N ARG A 52 5.50 5.96 -20.35
CA ARG A 52 5.95 7.16 -19.63
C ARG A 52 4.98 7.49 -18.50
N LEU A 53 5.52 8.01 -17.41
CA LEU A 53 4.73 8.55 -16.30
C LEU A 53 4.63 10.06 -16.40
N ARG A 54 3.51 10.60 -15.90
CA ARG A 54 3.18 12.02 -15.91
C ARG A 54 2.64 12.41 -14.55
N MET A 55 3.26 13.40 -13.90
CA MET A 55 2.69 14.05 -12.73
C MET A 55 1.52 14.94 -13.17
N VAL A 56 0.44 14.89 -12.41
CA VAL A 56 -0.76 15.71 -12.61
C VAL A 56 -1.13 16.42 -11.33
N THR A 57 -1.82 17.55 -11.47
CA THR A 57 -2.46 18.28 -10.37
C THR A 57 -3.97 18.14 -10.55
N GLU A 58 -4.61 17.41 -9.65
CA GLU A 58 -6.05 17.26 -9.61
C GLU A 58 -6.65 18.27 -8.64
N THR A 59 -7.31 19.28 -9.17
CA THR A 59 -8.03 20.27 -8.35
C THR A 59 -9.38 19.72 -7.88
N PRO A 60 -10.00 20.32 -6.85
CA PRO A 60 -11.37 19.99 -6.43
C PRO A 60 -12.38 20.05 -7.58
N HIS A 61 -12.20 21.00 -8.49
CA HIS A 61 -13.04 21.13 -9.69
C HIS A 61 -12.87 19.94 -10.64
N ILE A 62 -11.62 19.56 -10.97
CA ILE A 62 -11.36 18.39 -11.82
C ILE A 62 -11.91 17.12 -11.17
N TYR A 63 -11.72 16.96 -9.87
CA TYR A 63 -12.24 15.81 -9.14
C TYR A 63 -13.77 15.75 -9.23
N SER A 64 -14.47 16.80 -8.82
CA SER A 64 -15.92 16.83 -8.77
C SER A 64 -16.57 16.71 -10.16
N ALA A 65 -16.06 17.43 -11.16
CA ALA A 65 -16.64 17.47 -12.50
C ALA A 65 -16.33 16.22 -13.35
N HIS A 66 -15.14 15.62 -13.16
CA HIS A 66 -14.66 14.58 -14.08
C HIS A 66 -14.36 13.25 -13.40
N ILE A 67 -13.57 13.26 -12.32
CA ILE A 67 -13.03 12.00 -11.76
C ILE A 67 -14.05 11.31 -10.87
N LYS A 68 -14.79 12.03 -10.02
CA LYS A 68 -15.83 11.44 -9.17
C LYS A 68 -16.92 10.71 -9.99
N PRO A 69 -17.45 11.26 -11.11
CA PRO A 69 -18.35 10.50 -11.99
C PRO A 69 -17.69 9.25 -12.61
N TYR A 70 -16.41 9.35 -13.00
CA TYR A 70 -15.65 8.19 -13.49
C TYR A 70 -15.53 7.10 -12.42
N VAL A 71 -15.16 7.47 -11.19
CA VAL A 71 -15.06 6.55 -10.05
C VAL A 71 -16.40 5.85 -9.80
N ALA A 72 -17.50 6.60 -9.81
CA ALA A 72 -18.84 6.05 -9.62
C ALA A 72 -19.17 4.98 -10.69
N ARG A 73 -18.86 5.23 -11.98
CA ARG A 73 -19.04 4.23 -13.04
C ARG A 73 -18.12 3.02 -12.87
N GLN A 74 -16.86 3.22 -12.49
CA GLN A 74 -15.92 2.12 -12.24
C GLN A 74 -16.41 1.19 -11.13
N ARG A 75 -16.98 1.76 -10.06
CA ARG A 75 -17.59 1.00 -8.96
C ARG A 75 -18.86 0.27 -9.39
N ALA A 76 -19.74 0.94 -10.15
CA ALA A 76 -20.99 0.35 -10.64
C ALA A 76 -20.76 -0.83 -11.60
N ALA A 77 -19.61 -0.90 -12.27
CA ALA A 77 -19.27 -1.95 -13.22
C ALA A 77 -18.84 -3.30 -12.58
N GLY A 78 -19.12 -3.55 -11.29
CA GLY A 78 -18.85 -4.83 -10.62
C GLY A 78 -17.37 -5.14 -10.34
N ARG A 79 -16.47 -4.17 -10.49
CA ARG A 79 -15.02 -4.39 -10.37
C ARG A 79 -14.52 -4.63 -8.94
N LEU A 80 -15.40 -4.50 -7.96
CA LEU A 80 -15.10 -4.65 -6.52
C LEU A 80 -15.64 -5.97 -5.95
N ASP A 81 -16.24 -6.84 -6.77
CA ASP A 81 -16.85 -8.08 -6.28
C ASP A 81 -15.85 -8.95 -5.52
N TRP A 82 -14.59 -9.02 -5.97
CA TRP A 82 -13.54 -9.74 -5.28
C TRP A 82 -13.29 -9.19 -3.86
N VAL A 83 -13.27 -7.85 -3.69
CA VAL A 83 -13.12 -7.21 -2.36
C VAL A 83 -14.29 -7.59 -1.46
N PHE A 84 -15.51 -7.49 -1.99
CA PHE A 84 -16.71 -7.80 -1.22
C PHE A 84 -16.82 -9.28 -0.87
N ASN A 85 -16.37 -10.19 -1.74
CA ASN A 85 -16.30 -11.61 -1.45
C ASN A 85 -15.38 -11.89 -0.25
N ILE A 86 -14.21 -11.25 -0.16
CA ILE A 86 -13.31 -11.41 0.99
C ILE A 86 -13.94 -10.84 2.27
N LEU A 87 -14.49 -9.62 2.18
CA LEU A 87 -15.13 -8.96 3.33
C LEU A 87 -16.29 -9.80 3.89
N GLU A 88 -17.12 -10.37 3.02
CA GLU A 88 -18.32 -11.14 3.37
C GLU A 88 -18.05 -12.61 3.73
N GLY A 89 -16.79 -13.04 3.74
CA GLY A 89 -16.47 -14.41 4.17
C GLY A 89 -16.54 -15.46 3.05
N ARG A 90 -16.62 -15.04 1.79
CA ARG A 90 -16.88 -15.93 0.64
C ARG A 90 -15.61 -16.48 -0.01
N THR A 91 -14.49 -15.76 0.03
CA THR A 91 -13.22 -16.15 -0.62
C THR A 91 -12.00 -15.74 0.23
N GLU A 92 -10.86 -16.42 0.06
CA GLU A 92 -9.57 -16.08 0.70
C GLU A 92 -9.62 -16.00 2.24
N GLN A 93 -10.50 -16.77 2.88
CA GLN A 93 -10.68 -16.70 4.34
C GLN A 93 -9.51 -17.32 5.10
N GLU A 94 -8.85 -18.30 4.48
CA GLU A 94 -7.60 -18.91 4.92
C GLU A 94 -6.43 -17.93 4.97
N ASP A 95 -6.52 -16.84 4.21
CA ASP A 95 -5.47 -15.81 4.12
C ASP A 95 -5.72 -14.63 5.07
N VAL A 96 -6.91 -14.53 5.66
CA VAL A 96 -7.24 -13.46 6.60
C VAL A 96 -6.49 -13.68 7.91
N ILE A 97 -5.57 -12.77 8.23
CA ILE A 97 -4.74 -12.79 9.44
C ILE A 97 -5.56 -12.35 10.65
N ALA A 98 -6.38 -11.32 10.48
CA ALA A 98 -7.21 -10.78 11.55
C ALA A 98 -8.45 -10.08 11.01
N ARG A 99 -9.54 -10.15 11.79
CA ARG A 99 -10.69 -9.24 11.69
C ARG A 99 -10.72 -8.43 12.98
N VAL A 100 -10.67 -7.11 12.86
CA VAL A 100 -10.60 -6.20 14.00
C VAL A 100 -11.83 -5.30 14.00
N ASP A 101 -12.46 -5.17 15.17
CA ASP A 101 -13.70 -4.39 15.36
C ASP A 101 -14.83 -4.75 14.39
N TRP A 102 -14.88 -6.01 13.95
CA TRP A 102 -15.78 -6.46 12.88
C TRP A 102 -17.26 -6.38 13.27
N ASP A 103 -17.57 -6.66 14.54
CA ASP A 103 -18.93 -6.66 15.07
C ASP A 103 -19.32 -5.32 15.73
N ALA A 104 -18.48 -4.28 15.56
CA ALA A 104 -18.76 -2.96 16.10
C ALA A 104 -20.02 -2.36 15.43
N PRO A 105 -21.00 -1.81 16.18
CA PRO A 105 -22.23 -1.26 15.62
C PRO A 105 -22.03 -0.16 14.56
N SER A 106 -20.87 0.49 14.57
CA SER A 106 -20.47 1.54 13.63
C SER A 106 -19.99 1.01 12.27
N ASN A 107 -19.87 -0.30 12.06
CA ASN A 107 -19.30 -0.93 10.85
C ASN A 107 -17.90 -0.38 10.49
N THR A 108 -17.14 0.03 11.50
CA THR A 108 -15.82 0.68 11.35
C THR A 108 -14.65 -0.30 11.33
N GLY A 109 -14.93 -1.60 11.44
CA GLY A 109 -13.92 -2.64 11.46
C GLY A 109 -13.16 -2.77 10.14
N PHE A 110 -12.15 -3.62 10.16
CA PHE A 110 -11.36 -3.98 8.98
C PHE A 110 -10.90 -5.44 9.09
N LEU A 111 -10.44 -5.98 7.97
CA LEU A 111 -9.68 -7.22 7.95
C LEU A 111 -8.25 -6.95 7.48
N LEU A 112 -7.30 -7.74 7.97
CA LEU A 112 -5.89 -7.70 7.63
C LEU A 112 -5.53 -8.98 6.89
N LEU A 113 -4.90 -8.85 5.72
CA LEU A 113 -4.47 -9.99 4.89
C LEU A 113 -3.14 -9.67 4.18
N PRO A 114 -2.35 -10.67 3.80
CA PRO A 114 -1.09 -10.46 3.09
C PRO A 114 -1.33 -9.86 1.70
N ASP A 115 -0.48 -8.91 1.30
CA ASP A 115 -0.45 -8.41 -0.07
C ASP A 115 0.02 -9.51 -1.02
N LEU A 116 -0.51 -9.51 -2.24
CA LEU A 116 -0.15 -10.46 -3.28
C LEU A 116 1.37 -10.51 -3.53
N ASN A 117 2.14 -9.46 -3.23
CA ASN A 117 3.58 -9.39 -3.48
C ASN A 117 4.46 -9.88 -2.32
N TRP A 118 3.94 -10.12 -1.13
CA TRP A 118 4.72 -10.68 -0.02
C TRP A 118 4.82 -12.22 -0.06
N ASP A 119 5.99 -12.77 0.29
CA ASP A 119 6.22 -14.23 0.37
C ASP A 119 5.63 -14.88 1.65
N ARG A 120 5.09 -14.05 2.55
CA ARG A 120 4.52 -14.46 3.85
C ARG A 120 5.56 -15.03 4.83
N ASN A 121 6.83 -14.79 4.58
CA ASN A 121 7.94 -15.35 5.35
C ASN A 121 8.97 -14.29 5.72
N THR A 122 9.49 -13.55 4.75
CA THR A 122 10.55 -12.56 4.98
C THR A 122 9.99 -11.36 5.74
N VAL A 123 10.47 -11.13 6.96
CA VAL A 123 10.01 -10.06 7.87
C VAL A 123 10.17 -8.68 7.23
N GLU A 124 11.37 -8.37 6.73
CA GLU A 124 11.65 -7.10 6.04
C GLU A 124 10.84 -6.94 4.75
N GLY A 125 10.39 -8.06 4.18
CA GLY A 125 9.50 -8.13 3.03
C GLY A 125 8.02 -7.95 3.37
N MET A 126 7.64 -7.82 4.65
CA MET A 126 6.24 -7.77 5.09
C MET A 126 5.48 -6.69 4.33
N HIS A 127 4.41 -7.12 3.67
CA HIS A 127 3.46 -6.27 2.99
C HIS A 127 2.06 -6.87 3.16
N LEU A 128 1.19 -6.11 3.82
CA LEU A 128 -0.19 -6.45 4.12
C LEU A 128 -1.13 -5.38 3.57
N LEU A 129 -2.40 -5.73 3.51
CA LEU A 129 -3.50 -4.83 3.23
C LEU A 129 -4.48 -4.85 4.41
N ALA A 130 -4.93 -3.68 4.84
CA ALA A 130 -6.09 -3.56 5.70
C ALA A 130 -7.29 -3.11 4.85
N LEU A 131 -8.29 -3.97 4.69
CA LEU A 131 -9.52 -3.70 3.95
C LEU A 131 -10.62 -3.30 4.93
N VAL A 132 -11.13 -2.07 4.82
CA VAL A 132 -12.17 -1.57 5.73
C VAL A 132 -13.52 -2.23 5.43
N GLN A 133 -14.33 -2.48 6.46
CA GLN A 133 -15.65 -3.09 6.36
C GLN A 133 -16.68 -2.15 5.73
N ARG A 134 -16.66 -0.87 6.14
CA ARG A 134 -17.51 0.18 5.57
C ARG A 134 -17.29 0.33 4.06
N ARG A 135 -18.34 0.68 3.32
CA ARG A 135 -18.32 0.73 1.84
C ARG A 135 -18.49 2.14 1.24
N ASP A 136 -18.65 3.13 2.10
CA ASP A 136 -18.93 4.52 1.77
C ASP A 136 -17.68 5.38 1.56
N ILE A 137 -16.48 4.87 1.87
CA ILE A 137 -15.21 5.55 1.64
C ILE A 137 -14.47 4.85 0.48
N TRP A 138 -14.35 5.52 -0.66
CA TRP A 138 -13.85 4.92 -1.89
C TRP A 138 -12.37 5.20 -2.12
N SER A 139 -11.89 6.35 -1.63
CA SER A 139 -10.48 6.78 -1.75
C SER A 139 -10.15 7.87 -0.72
N LEU A 140 -8.94 8.43 -0.78
CA LEU A 140 -8.56 9.62 0.01
C LEU A 140 -9.60 10.74 -0.09
N ARG A 141 -10.21 10.96 -1.25
CA ARG A 141 -11.12 12.09 -1.48
C ARG A 141 -12.38 12.08 -0.61
N ASP A 142 -12.77 10.93 -0.08
CA ASP A 142 -13.94 10.83 0.80
C ASP A 142 -13.59 11.07 2.29
N LEU A 143 -12.30 11.20 2.61
CA LEU A 143 -11.83 11.48 3.96
C LEU A 143 -12.08 12.95 4.34
N LYS A 144 -12.57 13.13 5.56
CA LYS A 144 -13.10 14.37 6.13
C LYS A 144 -12.69 14.48 7.59
N LYS A 145 -12.80 15.66 8.18
CA LYS A 145 -12.48 15.92 9.59
C LYS A 145 -13.21 14.98 10.54
N LYS A 146 -14.50 14.72 10.32
CA LYS A 146 -15.27 13.75 11.11
C LYS A 146 -14.71 12.32 11.13
N HIS A 147 -13.88 11.96 10.15
CA HIS A 147 -13.28 10.63 10.05
C HIS A 147 -11.99 10.51 10.89
N VAL A 148 -11.42 11.61 11.40
CA VAL A 148 -10.16 11.61 12.15
C VAL A 148 -10.15 10.64 13.33
N PRO A 149 -11.16 10.62 14.25
CA PRO A 149 -11.14 9.69 15.38
C PRO A 149 -11.07 8.23 14.92
N TRP A 150 -11.88 7.87 13.92
CA TRP A 150 -11.86 6.53 13.33
C TRP A 150 -10.52 6.20 12.67
N LEU A 151 -9.92 7.12 11.92
CA LEU A 151 -8.62 6.89 11.26
C LEU A 151 -7.49 6.67 12.28
N LYS A 152 -7.49 7.40 13.41
CA LYS A 152 -6.51 7.21 14.49
C LYS A 152 -6.63 5.83 15.12
N THR A 153 -7.85 5.47 15.55
CA THR A 153 -8.13 4.16 16.14
C THR A 153 -7.79 3.04 15.17
N MET A 154 -8.19 3.16 13.90
CA MET A 154 -7.88 2.16 12.88
C MET A 154 -6.36 2.02 12.68
N ARG A 155 -5.60 3.13 12.62
CA ARG A 155 -4.13 3.06 12.50
C ARG A 155 -3.50 2.31 13.66
N GLU A 156 -3.91 2.62 14.90
CA GLU A 156 -3.39 1.95 16.10
C GLU A 156 -3.73 0.46 16.10
N GLN A 157 -4.98 0.11 15.78
CA GLN A 157 -5.44 -1.27 15.66
C GLN A 157 -4.72 -2.04 14.55
N ILE A 158 -4.45 -1.42 13.40
CA ILE A 158 -3.69 -2.02 12.30
C ILE A 158 -2.29 -2.38 12.76
N VAL A 159 -1.57 -1.43 13.38
CA VAL A 159 -0.20 -1.65 13.85
C VAL A 159 -0.17 -2.74 14.92
N ALA A 160 -1.09 -2.68 15.89
CA ALA A 160 -1.21 -3.70 16.93
C ALA A 160 -1.50 -5.10 16.35
N ALA A 161 -2.39 -5.20 15.36
CA ALA A 161 -2.69 -6.46 14.70
C ALA A 161 -1.49 -6.99 13.90
N ALA A 162 -0.76 -6.12 13.19
CA ALA A 162 0.43 -6.51 12.44
C ALA A 162 1.51 -7.12 13.35
N ILE A 163 1.85 -6.45 14.45
CA ILE A 163 2.91 -6.94 15.36
C ILE A 163 2.48 -8.18 16.16
N ALA A 164 1.18 -8.33 16.45
CA ALA A 164 0.69 -9.40 17.32
C ALA A 164 0.27 -10.68 16.57
N LYS A 165 -0.05 -10.59 15.27
CA LYS A 165 -0.67 -11.68 14.51
C LYS A 165 0.14 -12.19 13.33
N VAL A 166 1.10 -11.41 12.83
CA VAL A 166 1.84 -11.76 11.60
C VAL A 166 3.09 -12.56 11.92
N PHE A 167 3.83 -12.17 12.95
CA PHE A 167 5.08 -12.81 13.36
C PHE A 167 5.08 -13.17 14.85
N PRO A 168 5.96 -14.09 15.30
CA PRO A 168 6.21 -14.32 16.71
C PRO A 168 6.51 -13.02 17.48
N PRO A 169 6.14 -12.94 18.78
CA PRO A 169 6.38 -11.75 19.59
C PRO A 169 7.84 -11.29 19.56
N GLY A 170 8.05 -9.99 19.34
CA GLY A 170 9.37 -9.36 19.34
C GLY A 170 10.14 -9.40 18.01
N GLN A 171 9.56 -9.92 16.93
CA GLN A 171 10.20 -9.87 15.60
C GLN A 171 9.96 -8.55 14.85
N VAL A 172 8.84 -7.88 15.13
CA VAL A 172 8.50 -6.58 14.54
C VAL A 172 7.96 -5.67 15.64
N GLU A 173 8.51 -4.48 15.73
CA GLU A 173 8.08 -3.42 16.63
C GLU A 173 7.14 -2.42 15.94
N ALA A 174 6.42 -1.63 16.74
CA ALA A 174 5.39 -0.73 16.23
C ALA A 174 5.95 0.39 15.32
N ASP A 175 7.18 0.82 15.57
CA ASP A 175 7.90 1.84 14.79
C ASP A 175 8.57 1.28 13.52
N GLU A 176 8.60 -0.05 13.37
CA GLU A 176 9.01 -0.72 12.15
C GLU A 176 7.86 -0.85 11.12
N VAL A 177 6.66 -0.32 11.42
CA VAL A 177 5.48 -0.43 10.56
C VAL A 177 5.12 0.90 9.89
N LYS A 178 5.16 0.92 8.55
CA LYS A 178 4.65 2.04 7.73
C LYS A 178 3.20 1.75 7.31
N CYS A 179 2.32 2.74 7.49
CA CYS A 179 0.94 2.72 7.00
C CYS A 179 0.72 3.82 5.97
N TYR A 180 0.23 3.49 4.77
CA TYR A 180 -0.06 4.48 3.73
C TYR A 180 -1.26 4.09 2.87
N LEU A 181 -1.84 5.09 2.21
CA LEU A 181 -2.95 4.95 1.27
C LEU A 181 -2.46 5.23 -0.16
N HIS A 182 -3.09 4.65 -1.17
CA HIS A 182 -2.82 5.00 -2.57
C HIS A 182 -3.75 6.10 -3.09
N TYR A 183 -3.19 7.04 -3.85
CA TYR A 183 -3.95 7.93 -4.73
C TYR A 183 -3.25 8.16 -6.07
N GLN A 184 -3.87 7.90 -7.22
CA GLN A 184 -5.12 7.15 -7.41
C GLN A 184 -4.98 5.70 -6.93
N PRO A 185 -5.99 5.10 -6.26
CA PRO A 185 -5.92 3.71 -5.81
C PRO A 185 -6.04 2.73 -7.00
N THR A 186 -5.63 1.47 -6.79
CA THR A 186 -5.80 0.42 -7.82
C THR A 186 -7.28 0.03 -7.98
N TYR A 187 -8.05 0.14 -6.90
CA TYR A 187 -9.49 -0.10 -6.85
C TYR A 187 -10.13 0.85 -5.83
N TYR A 188 -11.37 1.26 -6.08
CA TYR A 188 -12.03 2.34 -5.34
C TYR A 188 -12.81 1.82 -4.13
N HIS A 189 -12.14 1.13 -3.21
CA HIS A 189 -12.60 0.77 -1.87
C HIS A 189 -11.44 1.08 -0.93
N LEU A 190 -11.64 1.87 0.13
CA LEU A 190 -10.52 2.30 0.97
C LEU A 190 -9.75 1.10 1.52
N HIS A 191 -8.43 1.13 1.37
CA HIS A 191 -7.52 0.14 1.91
C HIS A 191 -6.23 0.81 2.35
N VAL A 192 -5.64 0.29 3.42
CA VAL A 192 -4.36 0.75 3.96
C VAL A 192 -3.31 -0.29 3.60
N HIS A 193 -2.21 0.16 2.98
CA HIS A 193 -1.01 -0.64 2.86
C HIS A 193 -0.23 -0.59 4.17
N VAL A 194 0.15 -1.75 4.67
CA VAL A 194 0.88 -1.93 5.92
C VAL A 194 2.16 -2.69 5.60
N VAL A 195 3.31 -2.05 5.76
CA VAL A 195 4.59 -2.63 5.32
C VAL A 195 5.67 -2.47 6.37
N HIS A 196 6.66 -3.35 6.34
CA HIS A 196 7.88 -3.16 7.13
C HIS A 196 8.62 -1.89 6.68
N VAL A 197 9.27 -1.19 7.61
CA VAL A 197 10.03 0.03 7.33
C VAL A 197 11.16 -0.24 6.33
N MET A 198 11.78 -1.41 6.44
CA MET A 198 12.86 -1.90 5.56
C MET A 198 12.39 -2.48 4.22
N LEU A 199 11.08 -2.62 3.96
CA LEU A 199 10.60 -3.13 2.68
C LEU A 199 11.13 -2.27 1.53
N GLU A 200 11.79 -2.91 0.57
CA GLU A 200 12.37 -2.27 -0.60
C GLU A 200 11.34 -1.37 -1.33
N ALA A 201 11.73 -0.12 -1.58
CA ALA A 201 10.83 0.88 -2.09
C ALA A 201 10.58 0.72 -3.59
N GLY A 202 9.52 0.00 -3.95
CA GLY A 202 8.96 0.00 -5.30
C GLY A 202 8.05 1.20 -5.58
N THR A 203 7.47 1.23 -6.79
CA THR A 203 6.50 2.27 -7.23
C THR A 203 5.30 2.44 -6.29
N THR A 204 4.93 1.38 -5.57
CA THR A 204 3.84 1.40 -4.57
C THR A 204 4.10 2.34 -3.39
N GLN A 205 5.37 2.62 -3.06
CA GLN A 205 5.76 3.49 -1.95
C GLN A 205 6.17 4.90 -2.40
N SER A 206 6.17 5.19 -3.71
CA SER A 206 6.67 6.46 -4.25
C SER A 206 5.79 7.65 -3.90
N VAL A 207 6.40 8.82 -3.72
CA VAL A 207 5.71 10.11 -3.66
C VAL A 207 4.89 10.31 -4.94
N GLY A 208 3.65 10.79 -4.80
CA GLY A 208 2.70 10.86 -5.91
C GLY A 208 1.96 9.53 -6.17
N LYS A 209 2.09 8.57 -5.26
CA LYS A 209 1.26 7.36 -5.19
C LYS A 209 0.91 7.00 -3.75
N ALA A 210 1.90 6.91 -2.88
CA ALA A 210 1.73 6.64 -1.46
C ALA A 210 1.52 7.94 -0.66
N PHE A 211 0.45 7.96 0.12
CA PHE A 211 0.13 9.02 1.06
C PHE A 211 0.17 8.44 2.47
N GLY A 212 1.17 8.83 3.27
CA GLY A 212 1.33 8.33 4.64
C GLY A 212 0.07 8.55 5.47
N LEU A 213 -0.45 7.50 6.10
CA LEU A 213 -1.73 7.56 6.82
C LEU A 213 -1.65 8.56 7.98
N GLY A 214 -0.54 8.58 8.71
CA GLY A 214 -0.30 9.56 9.78
C GLY A 214 -0.32 11.00 9.28
N ASN A 215 0.28 11.27 8.12
CA ASN A 215 0.28 12.61 7.51
C ASN A 215 -1.12 13.00 7.01
N VAL A 216 -1.88 12.07 6.45
CA VAL A 216 -3.28 12.30 6.04
C VAL A 216 -4.15 12.67 7.25
N ILE A 217 -4.00 11.94 8.37
CA ILE A 217 -4.70 12.24 9.62
C ILE A 217 -4.34 13.65 10.10
N ALA A 218 -3.04 13.97 10.20
CA ALA A 218 -2.59 15.28 10.65
C ALA A 218 -3.06 16.42 9.73
N GLN A 219 -3.09 16.19 8.41
CA GLN A 219 -3.62 17.15 7.45
C GLN A 219 -5.09 17.45 7.73
N LEU A 220 -5.93 16.41 7.85
CA LEU A 220 -7.36 16.56 8.16
C LEU A 220 -7.57 17.31 9.48
N GLU A 221 -6.82 16.97 10.52
CA GLU A 221 -6.88 17.66 11.82
C GLU A 221 -6.58 19.15 11.73
N GLY A 222 -5.61 19.52 10.90
CA GLY A 222 -5.20 20.91 10.69
C GLY A 222 -6.10 21.70 9.73
N MET A 223 -7.06 21.07 9.05
CA MET A 223 -7.93 21.78 8.10
C MET A 223 -8.88 22.76 8.81
N ALA A 224 -9.04 23.95 8.25
CA ALA A 224 -10.09 24.88 8.64
C ALA A 224 -11.48 24.35 8.22
N GLY A 225 -12.54 24.84 8.86
CA GLY A 225 -13.92 24.42 8.59
C GLY A 225 -14.48 23.43 9.61
N ASP A 226 -15.71 22.99 9.36
CA ASP A 226 -16.46 22.07 10.21
C ASP A 226 -16.07 20.59 9.94
N ASP A 227 -16.86 19.68 10.49
CA ASP A 227 -16.66 18.23 10.38
C ASP A 227 -16.73 17.68 8.94
N GLU A 228 -17.30 18.44 8.00
CA GLU A 228 -17.43 18.04 6.60
C GLU A 228 -16.24 18.47 5.72
N ALA A 229 -15.40 19.40 6.19
CA ALA A 229 -14.16 19.78 5.51
C ALA A 229 -13.25 18.55 5.34
N GLY A 230 -12.53 18.47 4.21
CA GLY A 230 -11.76 17.27 3.93
C GLY A 230 -10.98 17.27 2.62
N LEU A 231 -10.37 16.14 2.29
CA LEU A 231 -9.44 16.04 1.15
C LEU A 231 -10.11 16.25 -0.23
N HIS A 232 -11.43 16.31 -0.31
CA HIS A 232 -12.15 16.75 -1.50
C HIS A 232 -11.93 18.23 -1.86
N GLU A 233 -11.43 19.06 -0.94
CA GLU A 233 -11.27 20.52 -1.11
C GLU A 233 -9.83 20.94 -1.44
N VAL A 234 -8.87 20.02 -1.46
CA VAL A 234 -7.45 20.31 -1.72
C VAL A 234 -7.00 19.84 -3.09
N ASP A 235 -5.89 20.37 -3.57
CA ASP A 235 -5.22 19.81 -4.75
C ASP A 235 -4.49 18.51 -4.35
N LEU A 236 -4.59 17.48 -5.21
CA LEU A 236 -3.82 16.25 -5.06
C LEU A 236 -2.86 16.10 -6.24
N HIS A 237 -1.58 15.87 -5.91
CA HIS A 237 -0.54 15.62 -6.90
C HIS A 237 -0.19 14.15 -6.93
N TYR A 238 -0.27 13.53 -8.11
CA TYR A 238 0.04 12.12 -8.29
C TYR A 238 0.51 11.84 -9.72
N PHE A 239 1.09 10.66 -9.96
CA PHE A 239 1.48 10.26 -11.31
C PHE A 239 0.48 9.31 -11.96
N LEU A 240 0.39 9.41 -13.29
CA LEU A 240 -0.34 8.52 -14.16
C LEU A 240 0.56 8.03 -15.29
N GLY A 241 0.39 6.78 -15.70
CA GLY A 241 0.96 6.31 -16.96
C GLY A 241 0.19 6.87 -18.16
N GLU A 242 0.87 7.05 -19.29
CA GLU A 242 0.24 7.61 -20.51
C GLU A 242 -0.88 6.74 -21.09
N GLU A 243 -0.94 5.44 -20.76
CA GLU A 243 -2.04 4.55 -21.15
C GLU A 243 -3.19 4.49 -20.14
N ASN A 244 -3.07 5.20 -19.01
CA ASN A 244 -4.14 5.31 -18.03
C ASN A 244 -5.31 6.13 -18.60
N GLU A 245 -6.54 5.69 -18.37
CA GLU A 245 -7.75 6.38 -18.85
C GLU A 245 -7.84 7.82 -18.34
N LEU A 246 -7.47 8.07 -17.07
CA LEU A 246 -7.45 9.41 -16.50
C LEU A 246 -6.46 10.33 -17.24
N TRP A 247 -5.33 9.79 -17.71
CA TRP A 247 -4.43 10.56 -18.56
C TRP A 247 -5.03 10.77 -19.95
N ARG A 248 -5.36 9.68 -20.66
CA ARG A 248 -5.79 9.74 -22.07
C ARG A 248 -7.05 10.58 -22.27
N LYS A 249 -7.99 10.52 -21.33
CA LYS A 249 -9.33 11.11 -21.47
C LYS A 249 -9.54 12.37 -20.63
N CYS A 250 -8.69 12.66 -19.64
CA CYS A 250 -8.78 13.86 -18.82
C CYS A 250 -7.51 14.71 -18.89
N PHE A 251 -6.47 14.38 -18.13
CA PHE A 251 -5.31 15.27 -17.97
C PHE A 251 -4.50 15.51 -19.26
N GLY A 252 -4.34 14.47 -20.09
CA GLY A 252 -3.67 14.58 -21.38
C GLY A 252 -4.44 15.43 -22.39
N ARG A 253 -5.78 15.48 -22.28
CA ARG A 253 -6.65 16.36 -23.09
C ARG A 253 -6.59 17.80 -22.59
N LEU A 254 -6.74 17.99 -21.28
CA LEU A 254 -6.59 19.30 -20.63
C LEU A 254 -5.24 19.94 -20.95
N LYS A 255 -4.16 19.15 -20.93
CA LYS A 255 -2.81 19.60 -21.32
C LYS A 255 -2.75 20.17 -22.74
N LYS A 256 -3.57 19.66 -23.66
CA LYS A 256 -3.65 20.10 -25.07
C LYS A 256 -4.67 21.22 -25.29
N GLY A 257 -5.35 21.68 -24.24
CA GLY A 257 -6.47 22.62 -24.36
C GLY A 257 -7.76 22.00 -24.91
N GLU A 258 -7.88 20.67 -24.88
CA GLU A 258 -9.07 19.94 -25.32
C GLU A 258 -10.03 19.68 -24.16
N GLY A 259 -11.32 19.51 -24.47
CA GLY A 259 -12.34 19.10 -23.50
C GLY A 259 -12.12 17.69 -22.95
N VAL A 260 -12.54 17.46 -21.70
CA VAL A 260 -12.46 16.15 -21.04
C VAL A 260 -13.49 15.18 -21.61
N ASP A 261 -13.06 13.95 -21.85
CA ASP A 261 -13.84 12.87 -22.47
C ASP A 261 -13.80 11.59 -21.61
N LEU A 262 -13.78 11.81 -20.29
CA LEU A 262 -13.67 10.74 -19.32
C LEU A 262 -15.03 10.08 -19.05
N ASN A 263 -16.12 10.84 -19.23
CA ASN A 263 -17.48 10.49 -18.80
C ASN A 263 -18.48 10.28 -19.94
N VAL A 264 -17.96 10.21 -21.17
CA VAL A 264 -18.72 9.93 -22.38
C VAL A 264 -18.68 8.44 -22.68
#